data_AF-A0A662T818-F1
#
_entry.id   AF-A0A662T818-F1
#
_cell.length_a   1.000
_cell.length_b   1.000
_cell.length_c   1.000
_cell.angle_alpha   90.00
_cell.angle_beta   90.00
_cell.angle_gamma   90.00
#
_symmetry.space_group_name_H-M   'P 1'
#
loop_
_entity.id
_entity.type
_entity.pdbx_description
1 polymer ?
#
loop_
_entity_poly.entity_id
_entity_poly.type
_entity_poly.pdbx_seq_one_letter_code
_entity_poly.pdbx_strand_id
1 'polypeptide(L)'
;MMRYRNYSYEEYERAMELLNKGFGITTISKKLGIPKSTLHYWRHNLNKPPTTRWIPKPSSELAYVLGVLLGDGYIVREHHNNYDIELLVKDYDFAEEFSKVMARVLDKNFKIPRRWRRRPDFWRVYYQSKAFHQWFKEQTLDTLKPYIEYNRDTVKYFLRGIYDSEGCNYRCKQIFLSNNDLKLLSYIQYLLKKYFSIKATGPYLNVKAGSIMVKGGKRFRRNHNNYYITISKRRDLRVFLSKIGFSIRRKQLGLPRRM
;
A
#
# COMPACT_ATOMS: atom_id res chain seq x y z
N MET A 1 11.14 29.81 13.40
CA MET A 1 10.08 28.88 12.91
C MET A 1 9.92 27.77 13.94
N MET A 2 8.88 27.81 14.80
CA MET A 2 8.67 26.81 15.84
C MET A 2 8.44 25.44 15.20
N ARG A 3 9.37 24.51 15.34
CA ARG A 3 9.17 23.11 14.95
C ARG A 3 8.15 22.51 15.92
N TYR A 4 6.90 22.38 15.49
CA TYR A 4 5.92 21.56 16.22
C TYR A 4 6.51 20.15 16.41
N ARG A 5 6.70 19.74 17.67
CA ARG A 5 7.13 18.37 17.98
C ARG A 5 6.04 17.41 17.51
N ASN A 6 6.45 16.42 16.72
CA ASN A 6 5.57 15.37 16.24
C ASN A 6 5.53 14.25 17.27
N TYR A 7 4.35 13.97 17.82
CA TYR A 7 4.16 12.88 18.79
C TYR A 7 3.69 11.61 18.09
N SER A 8 4.26 10.46 18.45
CA SER A 8 3.80 9.16 17.98
C SER A 8 2.45 8.79 18.60
N TYR A 9 1.80 7.74 18.08
CA TYR A 9 0.59 7.21 18.71
C TYR A 9 0.92 6.60 20.08
N GLU A 10 2.05 5.90 20.24
CA GLU A 10 2.43 5.32 21.54
C GLU A 10 2.75 6.39 22.60
N GLU A 11 3.40 7.50 22.22
CA GLU A 11 3.64 8.63 23.12
C GLU A 11 2.32 9.22 23.63
N TYR A 12 1.33 9.35 22.73
CA TYR A 12 -0.02 9.80 23.06
C TYR A 12 -0.72 8.82 24.01
N GLU A 13 -0.79 7.54 23.65
CA GLU A 13 -1.46 6.50 24.45
C GLU A 13 -0.86 6.39 25.85
N ARG A 14 0.47 6.36 25.96
CA ARG A 14 1.16 6.30 27.26
C ARG A 14 0.86 7.51 28.13
N ALA A 15 0.74 8.70 27.53
CA ALA A 15 0.33 9.90 28.25
C ALA A 15 -1.12 9.82 28.73
N MET A 16 -2.03 9.35 27.88
CA MET A 16 -3.44 9.17 28.22
C MET A 16 -3.64 8.10 29.30
N GLU A 17 -2.90 7.00 29.26
CA GLU A 17 -2.95 5.95 30.29
C GLU A 17 -2.57 6.51 31.67
N LEU A 18 -1.50 7.30 31.76
CA LEU A 18 -1.08 7.94 33.00
C LEU A 18 -2.10 9.00 33.47
N LEU A 19 -2.68 9.78 32.56
CA LEU A 19 -3.74 10.73 32.89
C LEU A 19 -4.97 10.00 33.47
N ASN A 20 -5.37 8.89 32.86
CA ASN A 20 -6.52 8.08 33.30
C ASN A 20 -6.26 7.39 34.66
N LYS A 21 -5.00 7.05 34.96
CA LYS A 21 -4.57 6.56 36.28
C LYS A 21 -4.52 7.66 37.36
N GLY A 22 -4.89 8.90 37.04
CA GLY A 22 -4.94 10.02 37.99
C GLY A 22 -3.62 10.76 38.19
N PHE A 23 -2.57 10.46 37.41
CA PHE A 23 -1.31 11.19 37.53
C PHE A 23 -1.47 12.65 37.06
N GLY A 24 -0.91 13.59 37.82
CA GLY A 24 -0.94 15.01 37.48
C GLY A 24 -0.12 15.35 36.23
N ILE A 25 -0.58 16.34 35.45
CA ILE A 25 0.07 16.80 34.21
C ILE A 25 1.55 17.14 34.42
N THR A 26 1.92 17.77 35.53
CA THR A 26 3.33 18.10 35.84
C THR A 26 4.19 16.86 35.98
N THR A 27 3.68 15.81 36.63
CA THR A 27 4.38 14.53 36.81
C THR A 27 4.59 13.83 35.47
N ILE A 28 3.55 13.77 34.64
CA ILE A 28 3.61 13.16 33.31
C ILE A 28 4.55 13.95 32.38
N SER A 29 4.50 15.28 32.45
CA SER A 29 5.37 16.15 31.66
C SER A 29 6.85 15.89 31.93
N LYS A 30 7.23 15.78 33.21
CA LYS A 30 8.60 15.41 33.60
C LYS A 30 8.97 14.00 33.15
N LYS A 31 8.05 13.04 33.29
CA LYS A 31 8.29 11.62 32.97
C LYS A 31 8.45 11.35 31.48
N LEU A 32 7.65 11.99 30.62
CA LEU A 32 7.61 11.73 29.18
C LEU A 32 8.28 12.83 28.35
N GLY A 33 8.72 13.92 28.98
CA GLY A 33 9.27 15.09 28.29
C GLY A 33 8.27 15.80 27.38
N ILE A 34 6.96 15.64 27.63
CA ILE A 34 5.88 16.27 26.85
C ILE A 34 5.49 17.58 27.53
N PRO A 35 5.37 18.71 26.81
CA PRO A 35 4.97 19.99 27.39
C PRO A 35 3.62 19.90 28.12
N LYS A 36 3.52 20.57 29.28
CA LYS A 36 2.29 20.59 30.09
C LYS A 36 1.07 21.07 29.31
N SER A 37 1.25 22.08 28.44
CA SER A 37 0.20 22.59 27.56
C SER A 37 -0.33 21.53 26.60
N THR A 38 0.55 20.77 25.97
CA THR A 38 0.18 19.63 25.11
C THR A 38 -0.64 18.59 25.87
N LEU A 39 -0.18 18.18 27.05
CA LEU A 39 -0.90 17.21 27.90
C LEU A 39 -2.26 17.74 28.36
N HIS A 40 -2.37 19.03 28.66
CA HIS A 40 -3.64 19.69 28.95
C HIS A 40 -4.60 19.60 27.75
N TYR A 41 -4.15 19.97 26.54
CA TYR A 41 -4.97 19.84 25.34
C TYR A 41 -5.40 18.39 25.07
N TRP A 42 -4.55 17.40 25.33
CA TRP A 42 -4.89 15.99 25.16
C TRP A 42 -5.92 15.52 26.19
N ARG A 43 -5.74 15.88 27.46
CA ARG A 43 -6.67 15.55 28.55
C ARG A 43 -8.07 16.06 28.28
N HIS A 44 -8.19 17.27 27.73
CA HIS A 44 -9.47 17.92 27.43
C HIS A 44 -9.97 17.66 26.00
N ASN A 45 -9.37 16.73 25.26
CA ASN A 45 -9.77 16.38 23.89
C ASN A 45 -9.77 17.57 22.90
N LEU A 46 -8.98 18.61 23.17
CA LEU A 46 -8.99 19.87 22.40
C LEU A 46 -8.11 19.79 21.14
N ASN A 47 -6.95 19.13 21.22
CA ASN A 47 -6.04 19.00 20.09
C ASN A 47 -5.21 17.71 20.16
N LYS A 48 -5.72 16.64 19.55
CA LYS A 48 -5.02 15.35 19.49
C LYS A 48 -3.95 15.32 18.40
N PRO A 49 -2.86 14.57 18.60
CA PRO A 49 -1.86 14.34 17.56
C PRO A 49 -2.51 13.77 16.29
N PRO A 50 -2.11 14.21 15.08
CA PRO A 50 -2.71 13.68 13.85
C PRO A 50 -2.49 12.17 13.66
N THR A 51 -1.55 11.56 14.39
CA THR A 51 -1.31 10.12 14.48
C THR A 51 -2.49 9.35 15.08
N THR A 52 -3.36 10.01 15.84
CA THR A 52 -4.57 9.39 16.45
C THR A 52 -5.78 9.35 15.52
N ARG A 53 -5.72 10.04 14.37
CA ARG A 53 -6.87 10.20 13.46
C ARG A 53 -7.21 8.96 12.63
N TRP A 54 -6.34 7.96 12.65
CA TRP A 54 -6.54 6.70 11.95
C TRP A 54 -5.78 5.60 12.67
N ILE A 55 -6.41 4.44 12.83
CA ILE A 55 -5.83 3.26 13.45
C ILE A 55 -6.01 2.10 12.47
N PRO A 56 -4.97 1.32 12.20
CA PRO A 56 -5.05 0.20 11.27
C PRO A 56 -6.03 -0.85 11.79
N LYS A 57 -7.02 -1.21 10.97
CA LYS A 57 -7.94 -2.32 11.21
C LYS A 57 -7.91 -3.25 10.00
N PRO A 58 -7.76 -4.58 10.18
CA PRO A 58 -7.85 -5.52 9.07
C PRO A 58 -9.17 -5.36 8.32
N SER A 59 -9.08 -5.17 7.01
CA SER A 59 -10.21 -5.02 6.10
C SER A 59 -9.77 -5.38 4.70
N SER A 60 -10.72 -5.77 3.84
CA SER A 60 -10.43 -6.05 2.43
C SER A 60 -9.88 -4.82 1.72
N GLU A 61 -10.39 -3.63 2.05
CA GLU A 61 -9.91 -2.36 1.53
C GLU A 61 -8.46 -2.08 1.93
N LEU A 62 -8.11 -2.25 3.21
CA LEU A 62 -6.73 -2.08 3.66
C LEU A 62 -5.82 -3.09 2.97
N ALA A 63 -6.23 -4.36 2.89
CA ALA A 63 -5.43 -5.39 2.25
C ALA A 63 -5.17 -5.08 0.76
N TYR A 64 -6.17 -4.58 0.03
CA TYR A 64 -5.99 -4.10 -1.35
C TYR A 64 -4.97 -2.97 -1.43
N VAL A 65 -5.09 -1.95 -0.57
CA VAL A 65 -4.15 -0.83 -0.51
C VAL A 65 -2.73 -1.30 -0.21
N LEU A 66 -2.55 -2.24 0.71
CA LEU A 66 -1.25 -2.84 1.01
C LEU A 66 -0.66 -3.55 -0.21
N GLY A 67 -1.48 -4.30 -0.96
CA GLY A 67 -1.07 -4.93 -2.22
C GLY A 67 -0.59 -3.89 -3.24
N VAL A 68 -1.29 -2.76 -3.36
CA VAL A 68 -0.89 -1.67 -4.26
C VAL A 68 0.41 -0.99 -3.80
N LEU A 69 0.56 -0.72 -2.49
CA LEU A 69 1.75 -0.06 -1.94
C LEU A 69 3.02 -0.92 -1.98
N LEU A 70 2.89 -2.25 -1.99
CA LEU A 70 4.02 -3.16 -2.21
C LEU A 70 4.37 -3.33 -3.70
N GLY A 71 3.62 -2.70 -4.61
CA GLY A 71 3.88 -2.67 -6.06
C GLY A 71 4.12 -1.24 -6.56
N ASP A 72 3.09 -0.61 -7.12
CA ASP A 72 3.18 0.69 -7.81
C ASP A 72 2.95 1.91 -6.89
N GLY A 73 2.35 1.70 -5.71
CA GLY A 73 1.99 2.77 -4.78
C GLY A 73 3.19 3.26 -3.98
N TYR A 74 3.12 4.50 -3.50
CA TYR A 74 4.22 5.09 -2.76
C TYR A 74 3.76 6.06 -1.67
N ILE A 75 4.59 6.18 -0.64
CA ILE A 75 4.39 7.10 0.46
C ILE A 75 5.37 8.26 0.33
N VAL A 76 4.87 9.44 -0.02
CA VAL A 76 5.67 10.65 -0.18
C VAL A 76 5.67 11.46 1.11
N ARG A 77 6.86 11.89 1.51
CA ARG A 77 7.03 12.99 2.45
C ARG A 77 7.62 14.17 1.69
N GLU A 78 6.81 15.16 1.34
CA GLU A 78 7.32 16.40 0.77
C GLU A 78 7.72 17.39 1.88
N HIS A 79 8.47 18.43 1.49
CA HIS A 79 8.67 19.62 2.30
C HIS A 79 7.30 20.20 2.72
N HIS A 80 7.20 20.76 3.92
CA HIS A 80 5.96 21.29 4.53
C HIS A 80 4.95 20.28 5.11
N ASN A 81 5.40 19.12 5.61
CA ASN A 81 4.57 18.25 6.45
C ASN A 81 3.43 17.54 5.67
N ASN A 82 3.60 17.34 4.36
CA ASN A 82 2.70 16.52 3.54
C ASN A 82 3.01 15.03 3.76
N TYR A 83 1.99 14.27 4.15
CA TYR A 83 2.04 12.82 4.40
C TYR A 83 1.15 12.12 3.39
N ASP A 84 1.63 12.08 2.15
CA ASP A 84 0.83 11.64 1.00
C ASP A 84 1.01 10.15 0.77
N ILE A 85 -0.12 9.44 0.71
CA ILE A 85 -0.22 8.11 0.11
C ILE A 85 -0.66 8.33 -1.33
N GLU A 86 0.17 7.93 -2.29
CA GLU A 86 0.00 8.30 -3.69
C GLU A 86 0.15 7.10 -4.64
N LEU A 87 -0.59 7.17 -5.74
CA LEU A 87 -0.47 6.29 -6.89
C LEU A 87 -0.39 7.13 -8.18
N LEU A 88 0.57 6.80 -9.04
CA LEU A 88 0.78 7.44 -10.34
C LEU A 88 0.94 6.39 -11.44
N VAL A 89 -0.11 6.21 -12.23
CA VAL A 89 -0.21 5.11 -13.20
C VAL A 89 -0.81 5.57 -14.53
N LYS A 90 -0.57 4.82 -15.61
CA LYS A 90 -1.14 5.12 -16.93
C LYS A 90 -2.62 4.72 -17.07
N ASP A 91 -3.03 3.71 -16.31
CA ASP A 91 -4.35 3.11 -16.41
C ASP A 91 -5.32 3.87 -15.48
N TYR A 92 -6.31 4.55 -16.05
CA TYR A 92 -7.28 5.36 -15.28
C TYR A 92 -8.12 4.48 -14.35
N ASP A 93 -8.60 3.33 -14.85
CA ASP A 93 -9.45 2.41 -14.07
C ASP A 93 -8.70 1.95 -12.80
N PHE A 94 -7.39 1.75 -12.91
CA PHE A 94 -6.56 1.41 -11.75
C PHE A 94 -6.47 2.56 -10.74
N ALA A 95 -6.17 3.77 -11.21
CA ALA A 95 -6.10 4.95 -10.36
C ALA A 95 -7.44 5.25 -9.66
N GLU A 96 -8.55 5.05 -10.39
CA GLU A 96 -9.89 5.25 -9.86
C GLU A 96 -10.25 4.22 -8.81
N GLU A 97 -9.97 2.93 -9.05
CA GLU A 97 -10.22 1.88 -8.06
C GLU A 97 -9.42 2.12 -6.78
N PHE A 98 -8.11 2.38 -6.91
CA PHE A 98 -7.28 2.74 -5.75
C PHE A 98 -7.87 3.92 -4.99
N SER A 99 -8.37 4.95 -5.69
CA SER A 99 -8.99 6.10 -5.03
C SER A 99 -10.25 5.72 -4.25
N LYS A 100 -11.15 4.92 -4.83
CA LYS A 100 -12.37 4.43 -4.16
C LYS A 100 -12.06 3.60 -2.92
N VAL A 101 -11.03 2.76 -2.99
CA VAL A 101 -10.61 1.94 -1.86
C VAL A 101 -9.93 2.78 -0.78
N MET A 102 -8.99 3.65 -1.15
CA MET A 102 -8.26 4.51 -0.20
C MET A 102 -9.19 5.49 0.52
N ALA A 103 -10.19 6.02 -0.17
CA ALA A 103 -11.26 6.83 0.42
C ALA A 103 -11.93 6.11 1.60
N ARG A 104 -12.28 4.83 1.42
CA ARG A 104 -12.90 3.99 2.47
C ARG A 104 -11.93 3.66 3.60
N VAL A 105 -10.67 3.33 3.29
CA VAL A 105 -9.64 3.04 4.32
C VAL A 105 -9.44 4.23 5.26
N LEU A 106 -9.49 5.46 4.74
CA LEU A 106 -9.21 6.68 5.51
C LEU A 106 -10.46 7.41 5.99
N ASP A 107 -11.65 6.91 5.68
CA ASP A 107 -12.93 7.60 5.89
C ASP A 107 -12.91 9.04 5.30
N LYS A 108 -12.64 9.13 4.00
CA LYS A 108 -12.52 10.38 3.24
C LYS A 108 -13.35 10.35 1.99
N ASN A 109 -13.67 11.54 1.48
CA ASN A 109 -14.32 11.68 0.19
C ASN A 109 -13.45 11.12 -0.94
N PHE A 110 -14.11 10.43 -1.86
CA PHE A 110 -13.52 9.97 -3.11
C PHE A 110 -12.89 11.13 -3.88
N LYS A 111 -11.69 10.89 -4.41
CA LYS A 111 -10.96 11.84 -5.26
C LYS A 111 -10.89 11.32 -6.69
N ILE A 112 -11.40 12.09 -7.64
CA ILE A 112 -11.24 11.77 -9.06
C ILE A 112 -9.74 11.84 -9.42
N PRO A 113 -9.16 10.78 -10.02
CA PRO A 113 -7.77 10.81 -10.50
C PRO A 113 -7.54 11.96 -11.48
N ARG A 114 -6.41 12.65 -11.34
CA ARG A 114 -6.08 13.82 -12.18
C ARG A 114 -4.85 13.56 -13.01
N ARG A 115 -4.80 14.11 -14.22
CA ARG A 115 -3.61 14.07 -15.07
C ARG A 115 -2.43 14.74 -14.35
N TRP A 116 -1.27 14.09 -14.34
CA TRP A 116 -0.09 14.67 -13.70
C TRP A 116 0.57 15.70 -14.62
N ARG A 117 0.68 16.96 -14.15
CA ARG A 117 1.21 18.07 -14.97
C ARG A 117 2.59 17.79 -15.58
N ARG A 118 3.47 17.09 -14.87
CA ARG A 118 4.83 16.77 -15.35
C ARG A 118 4.86 15.62 -16.36
N ARG A 119 3.89 14.70 -16.29
CA ARG A 119 3.74 13.58 -17.22
C ARG A 119 2.25 13.38 -17.51
N PRO A 120 1.70 14.12 -18.49
CA PRO A 120 0.28 14.08 -18.80
C PRO A 120 -0.22 12.68 -19.20
N ASP A 121 0.64 11.74 -19.60
CA ASP A 121 0.26 10.36 -19.87
C ASP A 121 -0.04 9.51 -18.60
N PHE A 122 0.13 10.09 -17.40
CA PHE A 122 -0.16 9.45 -16.12
C PHE A 122 -1.31 10.13 -15.37
N TRP A 123 -2.05 9.31 -14.63
CA TRP A 123 -3.06 9.69 -13.66
C TRP A 123 -2.47 9.61 -12.27
N ARG A 124 -2.60 10.72 -11.52
CA ARG A 124 -2.17 10.86 -10.13
C ARG A 124 -3.39 10.89 -9.23
N VAL A 125 -3.31 10.16 -8.13
CA VAL A 125 -4.23 10.27 -7.00
C VAL A 125 -3.43 10.20 -5.70
N TYR A 126 -3.76 11.05 -4.74
CA TYR A 126 -3.11 11.04 -3.43
C TYR A 126 -4.07 11.38 -2.30
N TYR A 127 -3.83 10.79 -1.14
CA TYR A 127 -4.53 11.07 0.10
C TYR A 127 -3.54 11.42 1.20
N GLN A 128 -3.90 12.42 2.00
CA GLN A 128 -3.09 12.84 3.13
C GLN A 128 -3.52 12.08 4.38
N SER A 129 -2.61 11.31 4.99
CA SER A 129 -2.85 10.75 6.32
C SER A 129 -1.52 10.53 7.01
N LYS A 130 -1.24 11.38 8.01
CA LYS A 130 -0.02 11.26 8.81
C LYS A 130 0.03 9.95 9.59
N ALA A 131 -1.09 9.58 10.22
CA ALA A 131 -1.25 8.33 10.94
C ALA A 131 -0.93 7.11 10.06
N PHE A 132 -1.60 6.99 8.91
CA PHE A 132 -1.35 5.89 7.97
C PHE A 132 0.10 5.90 7.47
N HIS A 133 0.62 7.07 7.06
CA HIS A 133 1.98 7.19 6.54
C HIS A 133 3.00 6.72 7.56
N GLN A 134 2.91 7.17 8.82
CA GLN A 134 3.85 6.78 9.87
C GLN A 134 3.72 5.29 10.17
N TRP A 135 2.49 4.81 10.37
CA TRP A 135 2.22 3.39 10.58
C TRP A 135 2.84 2.52 9.49
N PHE A 136 2.56 2.80 8.21
CA PHE A 136 3.06 1.98 7.10
C PHE A 136 4.59 2.00 6.98
N LYS A 137 5.25 3.13 7.27
CA LYS A 137 6.72 3.23 7.22
C LYS A 137 7.43 2.38 8.26
N GLU A 138 6.75 2.04 9.35
CA GLU A 138 7.27 1.18 10.40
C GLU A 138 7.02 -0.31 10.10
N GLN A 139 6.31 -0.63 9.01
CA GLN A 139 5.94 -2.00 8.69
C GLN A 139 7.03 -2.72 7.88
N THR A 140 7.15 -4.01 8.15
CA THR A 140 7.82 -4.98 7.29
C THR A 140 6.78 -5.91 6.67
N LEU A 141 7.18 -6.74 5.70
CA LEU A 141 6.27 -7.73 5.14
C LEU A 141 5.65 -8.63 6.22
N ASP A 142 6.42 -8.98 7.27
CA ASP A 142 5.94 -9.82 8.37
C ASP A 142 4.93 -9.10 9.27
N THR A 143 5.15 -7.82 9.58
CA THR A 143 4.20 -7.05 10.40
C THR A 143 2.94 -6.66 9.65
N LEU A 144 2.95 -6.73 8.31
CA LEU A 144 1.75 -6.58 7.48
C LEU A 144 0.88 -7.85 7.43
N LYS A 145 1.43 -9.03 7.71
CA LYS A 145 0.69 -10.31 7.64
C LYS A 145 -0.61 -10.32 8.45
N PRO A 146 -0.70 -9.77 9.67
CA PRO A 146 -1.96 -9.71 10.42
C PRO A 146 -3.09 -8.95 9.71
N TYR A 147 -2.77 -8.04 8.77
CA TYR A 147 -3.75 -7.30 7.98
C TYR A 147 -4.04 -7.97 6.63
N ILE A 148 -3.05 -8.67 6.07
CA ILE A 148 -3.15 -9.37 4.79
C ILE A 148 -3.85 -10.73 4.97
N GLU A 149 -3.47 -11.51 5.97
CA GLU A 149 -3.94 -12.86 6.27
C GLU A 149 -4.99 -12.93 7.38
N TYR A 150 -5.64 -11.81 7.69
CA TYR A 150 -6.69 -11.78 8.70
C TYR A 150 -7.84 -12.75 8.40
N ASN A 151 -8.29 -12.78 7.14
CA ASN A 151 -9.24 -13.76 6.65
C ASN A 151 -9.05 -14.01 5.15
N ARG A 152 -9.84 -14.92 4.58
CA ARG A 152 -9.71 -15.28 3.17
C ARG A 152 -9.99 -14.10 2.21
N ASP A 153 -10.86 -13.18 2.59
CA ASP A 153 -11.17 -12.00 1.78
C ASP A 153 -10.05 -10.97 1.83
N THR A 154 -9.41 -10.73 2.98
CA THR A 154 -8.23 -9.85 3.02
C THR A 154 -7.12 -10.39 2.12
N VAL A 155 -6.88 -11.71 2.13
CA VAL A 155 -5.89 -12.33 1.23
C VAL A 155 -6.28 -12.13 -0.24
N LYS A 156 -7.56 -12.37 -0.58
CA LYS A 156 -8.09 -12.14 -1.94
C LYS A 156 -7.80 -10.71 -2.42
N TYR A 157 -8.13 -9.72 -1.60
CA TYR A 157 -8.00 -8.31 -1.97
C TYR A 157 -6.56 -7.83 -1.98
N PHE A 158 -5.70 -8.33 -1.08
CA PHE A 158 -4.25 -8.14 -1.18
C PHE A 158 -3.69 -8.66 -2.50
N LEU A 159 -4.02 -9.91 -2.85
CA LEU A 159 -3.61 -10.51 -4.12
C LEU A 159 -4.14 -9.67 -5.30
N ARG A 160 -5.40 -9.25 -5.27
CA ARG A 160 -5.96 -8.37 -6.31
C ARG A 160 -5.17 -7.06 -6.44
N GLY A 161 -4.85 -6.39 -5.33
CA GLY A 161 -4.09 -5.15 -5.31
C GLY A 161 -2.70 -5.29 -5.93
N ILE A 162 -1.93 -6.30 -5.50
CA ILE A 162 -0.57 -6.50 -6.04
C ILE A 162 -0.59 -6.95 -7.52
N TYR A 163 -1.61 -7.70 -7.95
CA TYR A 163 -1.78 -8.05 -9.36
C TYR A 163 -2.29 -6.88 -10.22
N ASP A 164 -3.09 -5.96 -9.65
CA ASP A 164 -3.47 -4.73 -10.33
C ASP A 164 -2.26 -3.80 -10.54
N SER A 165 -1.28 -3.80 -9.62
CA SER A 165 0.03 -3.15 -9.82
C SER A 165 0.93 -3.91 -10.80
N GLU A 166 1.48 -5.04 -10.35
CA GLU A 166 2.61 -5.73 -10.98
C GLU A 166 2.18 -6.88 -11.90
N GLY A 167 0.90 -7.24 -11.85
CA GLY A 167 0.35 -8.37 -12.56
C GLY A 167 -0.04 -8.06 -14.02
N CYS A 168 0.02 -9.11 -14.83
CA CYS A 168 -0.47 -9.10 -16.21
C CYS A 168 -1.22 -10.39 -16.52
N ASN A 169 -2.32 -10.25 -17.25
CA ASN A 169 -3.06 -11.36 -17.83
C ASN A 169 -2.81 -11.38 -19.33
N TYR A 170 -2.11 -12.40 -19.80
CA TYR A 170 -1.86 -12.63 -21.21
C TYR A 170 -2.97 -13.50 -21.80
N ARG A 171 -3.97 -12.85 -22.40
CA ARG A 171 -5.06 -13.50 -23.18
C ARG A 171 -5.79 -14.61 -22.41
N CYS A 172 -5.87 -14.53 -21.08
CA CYS A 172 -6.42 -15.57 -20.21
C CYS A 172 -5.73 -16.95 -20.35
N LYS A 173 -4.53 -16.99 -20.93
CA LYS A 173 -3.69 -18.18 -21.10
C LYS A 173 -2.57 -18.26 -20.07
N GLN A 174 -2.17 -17.12 -19.54
CA GLN A 174 -1.11 -17.02 -18.56
C GLN A 174 -1.28 -15.76 -17.73
N ILE A 175 -1.07 -15.86 -16.42
CA ILE A 175 -1.03 -14.73 -15.52
C ILE A 175 0.34 -14.67 -14.89
N PHE A 176 1.04 -13.55 -15.07
CA PHE A 176 2.36 -13.33 -14.48
C PHE A 176 2.37 -12.13 -13.55
N LEU A 177 3.24 -12.16 -12.55
CA LEU A 177 3.53 -11.05 -11.65
C LEU A 177 5.03 -10.93 -11.57
N SER A 178 5.56 -9.74 -11.89
CA SER A 178 7.00 -9.46 -11.83
C SER A 178 7.32 -8.60 -10.63
N ASN A 179 8.44 -8.85 -9.95
CA ASN A 179 8.94 -7.98 -8.89
C ASN A 179 10.44 -8.25 -8.66
N ASN A 180 11.17 -7.29 -8.10
CA ASN A 180 12.56 -7.47 -7.69
C ASN A 180 12.70 -8.07 -6.28
N ASP A 181 11.65 -8.04 -5.46
CA ASP A 181 11.62 -8.65 -4.12
C ASP A 181 11.20 -10.14 -4.18
N LEU A 182 12.20 -11.02 -4.06
CA LEU A 182 11.99 -12.49 -4.01
C LEU A 182 11.20 -12.96 -2.79
N LYS A 183 11.30 -12.26 -1.65
CA LYS A 183 10.53 -12.61 -0.44
C LYS A 183 9.05 -12.34 -0.67
N LEU A 184 8.74 -11.19 -1.28
CA LEU A 184 7.37 -10.85 -1.66
C LEU A 184 6.79 -11.86 -2.68
N LEU A 185 7.56 -12.24 -3.71
CA LEU A 185 7.11 -13.25 -4.68
C LEU A 185 6.84 -14.60 -4.03
N SER A 186 7.73 -15.06 -3.15
CA SER A 186 7.56 -16.32 -2.41
C SER A 186 6.33 -16.28 -1.52
N TYR A 187 6.09 -15.14 -0.86
CA TYR A 187 4.91 -14.92 -0.03
C TYR A 187 3.62 -14.96 -0.86
N ILE A 188 3.59 -14.32 -2.03
CA ILE A 188 2.45 -14.36 -2.95
C ILE A 188 2.16 -15.81 -3.42
N GLN A 189 3.19 -16.60 -3.75
CA GLN A 189 3.01 -18.02 -4.09
C GLN A 189 2.39 -18.81 -2.94
N TYR A 190 2.85 -18.57 -1.71
CA TYR A 190 2.27 -19.17 -0.51
C TYR A 190 0.79 -18.80 -0.35
N LEU A 191 0.42 -17.53 -0.48
CA LEU A 191 -0.96 -17.08 -0.36
C LEU A 191 -1.88 -17.72 -1.42
N LEU A 192 -1.42 -17.73 -2.68
CA LEU A 192 -2.14 -18.37 -3.79
C LEU A 192 -2.40 -19.85 -3.52
N LYS A 193 -1.37 -20.57 -3.04
CA LYS A 193 -1.48 -22.00 -2.78
C LYS A 193 -2.35 -22.30 -1.55
N LYS A 194 -2.12 -21.61 -0.43
CA LYS A 194 -2.82 -21.87 0.84
C LYS A 194 -4.30 -21.52 0.78
N TYR A 195 -4.67 -20.36 0.23
CA TYR A 195 -6.05 -19.84 0.34
C TYR A 195 -6.91 -20.12 -0.90
N PHE A 196 -6.28 -20.45 -2.04
CA PHE A 196 -6.98 -20.66 -3.31
C PHE A 196 -6.56 -21.93 -4.06
N SER A 197 -5.63 -22.71 -3.52
CA SER A 197 -5.10 -23.93 -4.17
C SER A 197 -4.56 -23.66 -5.59
N ILE A 198 -4.05 -22.46 -5.83
CA ILE A 198 -3.44 -22.03 -7.09
C ILE A 198 -1.94 -22.29 -7.02
N LYS A 199 -1.37 -23.02 -7.98
CA LYS A 199 0.07 -23.21 -8.07
C LYS A 199 0.67 -22.20 -9.05
N ALA A 200 1.38 -21.22 -8.51
CA ALA A 200 2.28 -20.37 -9.29
C ALA A 200 3.70 -20.95 -9.32
N THR A 201 4.35 -20.95 -10.48
CA THR A 201 5.74 -21.41 -10.68
C THR A 201 6.71 -20.23 -10.77
N GLY A 202 8.01 -20.49 -10.61
CA GLY A 202 9.04 -19.47 -10.41
C GLY A 202 9.39 -19.31 -8.92
N PRO A 203 10.06 -18.22 -8.51
CA PRO A 203 10.41 -17.05 -9.34
C PRO A 203 11.49 -17.34 -10.39
N TYR A 204 11.27 -16.90 -11.63
CA TYR A 204 12.26 -16.98 -12.71
C TYR A 204 12.90 -15.62 -12.94
N LEU A 205 14.18 -15.59 -13.31
CA LEU A 205 14.84 -14.34 -13.69
C LEU A 205 14.20 -13.80 -14.98
N ASN A 206 13.61 -12.61 -14.91
CA ASN A 206 13.05 -11.90 -16.07
C ASN A 206 14.12 -11.02 -16.71
N VAL A 207 14.76 -10.18 -15.89
CA VAL A 207 15.73 -9.19 -16.35
C VAL A 207 16.88 -9.11 -15.37
N LYS A 208 18.12 -9.20 -15.88
CA LYS A 208 19.34 -9.13 -15.07
C LYS A 208 19.74 -7.69 -14.76
N ALA A 209 20.25 -7.45 -13.56
CA ALA A 209 20.95 -6.22 -13.21
C ALA A 209 22.10 -5.95 -14.19
N GLY A 210 22.30 -4.68 -14.53
CA GLY A 210 23.28 -4.24 -15.52
C GLY A 210 22.78 -4.27 -16.97
N SER A 211 21.65 -4.92 -17.26
CA SER A 211 21.05 -4.87 -18.60
C SER A 211 20.62 -3.45 -18.98
N ILE A 212 20.62 -3.18 -20.28
CA ILE A 212 20.28 -1.87 -20.84
C ILE A 212 18.85 -1.90 -21.35
N MET A 213 18.04 -0.97 -20.87
CA MET A 213 16.69 -0.71 -21.36
C MET A 213 16.70 0.57 -22.19
N VAL A 214 16.16 0.52 -23.41
CA VAL A 214 15.95 1.71 -24.24
C VAL A 214 14.50 2.15 -24.12
N LYS A 215 14.26 3.41 -23.75
CA LYS A 215 12.91 3.98 -23.63
C LYS A 215 12.92 5.43 -24.10
N GLY A 216 12.15 5.72 -25.16
CA GLY A 216 12.09 7.06 -25.76
C GLY A 216 13.46 7.57 -26.23
N GLY A 217 14.24 6.71 -26.89
CA GLY A 217 15.60 7.01 -27.36
C GLY A 217 16.68 7.06 -26.27
N LYS A 218 16.32 7.06 -24.99
CA LYS A 218 17.27 7.11 -23.86
C LYS A 218 17.62 5.70 -23.37
N ARG A 219 18.91 5.47 -23.07
CA ARG A 219 19.44 4.22 -22.50
C ARG A 219 19.45 4.33 -20.97
N PHE A 220 18.85 3.34 -20.32
CA PHE A 220 18.82 3.22 -18.86
C PHE A 220 19.45 1.89 -18.45
N ARG A 221 20.45 1.94 -17.56
CA ARG A 221 21.02 0.73 -16.95
C ARG A 221 20.10 0.30 -15.80
N ARG A 222 19.75 -0.99 -15.75
CA ARG A 222 18.95 -1.52 -14.64
C ARG A 222 19.84 -1.84 -13.44
N ASN A 223 19.42 -1.38 -12.27
CA ASN A 223 20.22 -1.55 -11.04
C ASN A 223 19.95 -2.88 -10.33
N HIS A 224 18.80 -3.50 -10.58
CA HIS A 224 18.36 -4.70 -9.87
C HIS A 224 17.95 -5.81 -10.84
N ASN A 225 18.07 -7.05 -10.36
CA ASN A 225 17.41 -8.19 -11.00
C ASN A 225 15.90 -8.04 -10.84
N ASN A 226 15.15 -8.40 -11.87
CA ASN A 226 13.71 -8.49 -11.82
C ASN A 226 13.33 -9.95 -12.06
N TYR A 227 12.45 -10.47 -11.22
CA TYR A 227 11.98 -11.85 -11.29
C TYR A 227 10.48 -11.87 -11.61
N TYR A 228 9.95 -13.04 -11.96
CA TYR A 228 8.52 -13.22 -12.12
C TYR A 228 8.05 -14.60 -11.67
N ILE A 229 6.82 -14.64 -11.17
CA ILE A 229 6.07 -15.88 -10.96
C ILE A 229 4.95 -15.96 -12.00
N THR A 230 4.51 -17.18 -12.32
CA THR A 230 3.47 -17.40 -13.35
C THR A 230 2.46 -18.46 -12.95
N ILE A 231 1.20 -18.22 -13.30
CA ILE A 231 0.10 -19.17 -13.25
C ILE A 231 -0.26 -19.51 -14.68
N SER A 232 -0.03 -20.77 -15.08
CA SER A 232 -0.26 -21.22 -16.47
C SER A 232 -1.20 -22.42 -16.57
N LYS A 233 -1.48 -23.11 -15.47
CA LYS A 233 -2.43 -24.24 -15.47
C LYS A 233 -3.86 -23.73 -15.68
N ARG A 234 -4.60 -24.33 -16.63
CA ARG A 234 -5.97 -23.92 -16.98
C ARG A 234 -6.93 -23.89 -15.79
N ARG A 235 -6.85 -24.88 -14.89
CA ARG A 235 -7.63 -24.91 -13.65
C ARG A 235 -7.32 -23.68 -12.80
N ASP A 236 -6.04 -23.46 -12.52
CA ASP A 236 -5.58 -22.39 -11.63
C ASP A 236 -5.88 -21.00 -12.19
N LEU A 237 -5.77 -20.82 -13.51
CA LEU A 237 -6.19 -19.60 -14.22
C LEU A 237 -7.67 -19.30 -14.01
N ARG A 238 -8.54 -20.31 -14.15
CA ARG A 238 -9.98 -20.16 -13.91
C ARG A 238 -10.28 -19.79 -12.46
N VAL A 239 -9.60 -20.43 -11.50
CA VAL A 239 -9.75 -20.11 -10.08
C VAL A 239 -9.26 -18.69 -9.81
N PHE A 240 -8.10 -18.30 -10.33
CA PHE A 240 -7.59 -16.94 -10.18
C PHE A 240 -8.59 -15.92 -10.71
N LEU A 241 -8.99 -16.02 -11.98
CA LEU A 241 -9.85 -15.03 -12.63
C LEU A 241 -11.23 -14.93 -11.99
N SER A 242 -11.77 -16.03 -11.43
CA SER A 242 -13.09 -16.03 -10.80
C SER A 242 -13.07 -15.64 -9.32
N LYS A 243 -12.03 -16.02 -8.56
CA LYS A 243 -11.98 -15.81 -7.11
C LYS A 243 -11.18 -14.58 -6.70
N ILE A 244 -10.08 -14.30 -7.39
CA ILE A 244 -9.19 -13.17 -7.12
C ILE A 244 -9.47 -12.09 -8.16
N GLY A 245 -9.19 -12.36 -9.43
CA GLY A 245 -9.40 -11.44 -10.56
C GLY A 245 -8.59 -10.16 -10.47
N PHE A 246 -8.77 -9.30 -11.47
CA PHE A 246 -8.27 -7.93 -11.53
C PHE A 246 -9.44 -6.97 -11.34
N SER A 247 -9.19 -5.80 -10.75
CA SER A 247 -10.21 -4.74 -10.71
C SER A 247 -10.33 -4.04 -12.07
N ILE A 248 -9.23 -4.02 -12.82
CA ILE A 248 -9.15 -3.40 -14.15
C ILE A 248 -9.78 -4.32 -15.19
N ARG A 249 -10.93 -3.94 -15.75
CA ARG A 249 -11.71 -4.76 -16.71
C ARG A 249 -10.85 -5.27 -17.87
N ARG A 250 -9.99 -4.42 -18.42
CA ARG A 250 -9.07 -4.78 -19.52
C ARG A 250 -8.09 -5.90 -19.12
N LYS A 251 -7.49 -5.81 -17.93
CA LYS A 251 -6.61 -6.88 -17.40
C LYS A 251 -7.42 -8.14 -17.12
N GLN A 252 -8.61 -8.02 -16.54
CA GLN A 252 -9.50 -9.16 -16.27
C GLN A 252 -9.81 -9.96 -17.54
N LEU A 253 -10.04 -9.27 -18.66
CA LEU A 253 -10.34 -9.89 -19.96
C LEU A 253 -9.08 -10.29 -20.76
N GLY A 254 -7.87 -10.04 -20.25
CA GLY A 254 -6.62 -10.38 -20.93
C GLY A 254 -6.37 -9.58 -22.22
N LEU A 255 -6.95 -8.38 -22.30
CA LEU A 255 -6.87 -7.50 -23.48
C LEU A 255 -5.52 -6.75 -23.52
N PRO A 256 -4.98 -6.47 -24.72
CA PRO A 256 -3.72 -5.74 -24.87
C PRO A 256 -3.79 -4.36 -24.21
N ARG A 257 -2.63 -3.82 -23.80
CA ARG A 257 -2.56 -2.44 -23.28
C ARG A 257 -2.96 -1.49 -24.41
N ARG A 258 -3.73 -0.44 -24.07
CA ARG A 258 -3.94 0.68 -25.00
C ARG A 258 -2.58 1.31 -25.27
N MET A 259 -2.21 1.43 -26.55
CA MET A 259 -0.96 2.08 -26.98
C MET A 259 -1.03 3.58 -26.64
#